data_AF-A0AA50ZEC3-F1
#
_entry.id   AF-A0AA50ZEC3-F1
#
_cell.length_a   1.000
_cell.length_b   1.000
_cell.length_c   1.000
_cell.angle_alpha   90.00
_cell.angle_beta   90.00
_cell.angle_gamma   90.00
#
_symmetry.space_group_name_H-M   'P 1'
#
loop_
_entity.id
_entity.type
_entity.pdbx_description
1 polymer ?
#
loop_
_entity_poly.entity_id
_entity_poly.type
_entity_poly.pdbx_seq_one_letter_code
_entity_poly.pdbx_strand_id
1 'polypeptide(L)' 'MSEKDKLKVNLQTKNVPKDAQVIMSIMKEIGITDYEPRVVNQLLEFTYRYVTSVLEDARVFANHSKKKTIDLDDV' A
#
# COMPACT_ATOMS: atom_id res chain seq x y z
N MET A 1 9.47 -27.40 -3.94
CA MET A 1 9.66 -26.02 -4.42
C MET A 1 11.04 -25.92 -5.04
N SER A 2 11.12 -25.70 -6.35
CA SER A 2 12.37 -25.81 -7.11
C SER A 2 13.27 -24.59 -6.91
N GLU A 3 14.60 -24.77 -6.87
CA GLU A 3 15.60 -23.69 -6.71
C GLU A 3 15.47 -22.57 -7.75
N LYS A 4 14.96 -22.89 -8.94
CA LYS A 4 14.69 -21.91 -10.01
C LYS A 4 13.63 -20.88 -9.64
N ASP A 5 12.66 -21.22 -8.79
CA ASP A 5 11.61 -20.30 -8.34
C ASP A 5 12.13 -19.33 -7.28
N LYS A 6 13.03 -19.80 -6.39
CA LYS A 6 13.71 -18.94 -5.40
C LYS A 6 14.58 -17.87 -6.06
N LEU A 7 15.26 -18.20 -7.17
CA LEU A 7 16.11 -17.27 -7.91
C LEU A 7 15.30 -16.17 -8.62
N LYS A 8 14.11 -16.49 -9.16
CA LYS A 8 13.22 -15.48 -9.77
C LYS A 8 12.65 -14.51 -8.75
N VAL A 9 12.24 -15.00 -7.58
CA VAL A 9 11.77 -14.16 -6.46
C VAL A 9 12.88 -13.19 -6.00
N ASN A 10 14.14 -13.65 -5.97
CA ASN A 10 15.29 -12.87 -5.50
C ASN A 10 15.84 -11.86 -6.54
N LEU A 11 15.53 -12.02 -7.83
CA LEU A 11 15.88 -11.03 -8.87
C LEU A 11 14.83 -9.92 -8.97
N GLN A 12 13.56 -10.21 -8.65
CA GLN A 12 12.51 -9.20 -8.62
C GLN A 12 12.70 -8.19 -7.47
N THR A 13 13.19 -8.61 -6.31
CA THR A 13 13.37 -7.77 -5.11
C THR A 13 14.29 -6.56 -5.30
N LYS A 14 15.23 -6.56 -6.26
CA LYS A 14 16.16 -5.42 -6.45
C LYS A 14 15.52 -4.15 -7.02
N ASN A 15 14.35 -4.25 -7.67
CA ASN A 15 13.66 -3.11 -8.29
C ASN A 15 12.21 -2.90 -7.79
N VAL A 16 11.79 -3.55 -6.69
CA VAL A 16 10.44 -3.35 -6.14
C VAL A 16 10.39 -2.03 -5.35
N PRO A 17 9.43 -1.12 -5.63
CA PRO A 17 9.22 0.10 -4.85
C PRO A 17 9.02 -0.20 -3.36
N LYS A 18 9.42 0.71 -2.48
CA LYS A 18 9.38 0.50 -1.03
C LYS A 18 7.95 0.20 -0.51
N ASP A 19 6.94 0.87 -1.06
CA ASP A 19 5.54 0.67 -0.65
C ASP A 19 5.03 -0.73 -1.03
N ALA A 20 5.47 -1.26 -2.19
CA ALA A 20 5.17 -2.63 -2.57
C ALA A 20 5.87 -3.65 -1.64
N GLN A 21 7.09 -3.36 -1.16
CA GLN A 21 7.76 -4.21 -0.16
C GLN A 21 7.00 -4.23 1.18
N VAL A 22 6.40 -3.10 1.58
CA VAL A 22 5.55 -3.03 2.78
C VAL A 22 4.31 -3.90 2.61
N ILE A 23 3.61 -3.81 1.47
CA ILE A 23 2.45 -4.66 1.16
C ILE A 23 2.83 -6.14 1.21
N MET A 24 3.94 -6.52 0.57
CA MET A 24 4.44 -7.90 0.61
C MET A 24 4.78 -8.38 2.04
N SER A 25 5.30 -7.49 2.88
CA SER A 25 5.61 -7.81 4.28
C SER A 25 4.34 -8.03 5.09
N ILE A 26 3.32 -7.18 4.91
CA ILE A 26 2.01 -7.34 5.54
C ILE A 26 1.37 -8.66 5.12
N MET A 27 1.34 -8.96 3.82
CA MET A 27 0.80 -10.22 3.28
C MET A 27 1.48 -11.44 3.90
N LYS A 28 2.80 -11.40 4.06
CA LYS A 28 3.57 -12.46 4.71
C LYS A 28 3.22 -12.61 6.21
N GLU A 29 3.07 -11.51 6.94
CA GLU A 29 2.72 -11.52 8.36
C GLU A 29 1.33 -12.12 8.62
N ILE A 30 0.37 -11.91 7.71
CA ILE A 30 -0.97 -12.51 7.78
C ILE A 30 -1.04 -13.93 7.20
N GLY A 31 0.10 -14.51 6.81
CA GLY A 31 0.20 -15.90 6.32
C GLY A 31 -0.08 -16.09 4.82
N ILE A 32 -0.20 -15.01 4.04
CA ILE A 32 -0.37 -15.09 2.58
C ILE A 32 1.01 -15.14 1.93
N THR A 33 1.44 -16.34 1.54
CA THR A 33 2.75 -16.57 0.91
C THR A 33 2.68 -16.96 -0.56
N ASP A 34 1.49 -17.31 -1.05
CA ASP A 34 1.25 -17.69 -2.45
C ASP A 34 0.20 -16.76 -3.07
N TYR A 35 0.63 -15.93 -4.01
CA TYR A 35 -0.21 -14.94 -4.66
C TYR A 35 0.38 -14.54 -6.01
N GLU A 36 -0.47 -14.12 -6.93
CA GLU A 36 -0.01 -13.57 -8.20
C GLU A 36 0.67 -12.21 -8.00
N PRO A 37 1.77 -11.90 -8.71
CA PRO A 37 2.44 -10.60 -8.59
C PRO A 37 1.52 -9.38 -8.78
N ARG A 38 0.44 -9.53 -9.55
CA ARG A 38 -0.54 -8.46 -9.79
C ARG A 38 -1.32 -8.05 -8.53
N VAL A 39 -1.45 -8.94 -7.54
CA VAL A 39 -2.14 -8.66 -6.27
C VAL A 39 -1.46 -7.50 -5.53
N VAL A 40 -0.12 -7.45 -5.54
CA VAL A 40 0.63 -6.35 -4.91
C VAL A 40 0.30 -5.02 -5.57
N ASN A 41 0.24 -4.98 -6.91
CA ASN A 41 -0.11 -3.77 -7.64
C ASN A 41 -1.56 -3.33 -7.36
N GLN A 42 -2.49 -4.28 -7.25
CA GLN A 42 -3.90 -3.98 -6.92
C GLN A 42 -4.06 -3.43 -5.51
N LEU A 43 -3.36 -4.00 -4.53
CA LEU A 43 -3.36 -3.51 -3.15
C LEU A 43 -2.69 -2.13 -3.05
N LEU A 44 -1.65 -1.88 -3.83
CA LEU A 44 -0.99 -0.59 -3.91
C LEU A 44 -1.94 0.47 -4.46
N GLU A 45 -2.58 0.19 -5.59
CA GLU A 45 -3.58 1.07 -6.20
C GLU A 45 -4.77 1.33 -5.25
N PHE A 46 -5.27 0.28 -4.60
CA PHE A 46 -6.32 0.40 -3.59
C PHE A 46 -5.91 1.34 -2.45
N THR A 47 -4.70 1.16 -1.92
CA THR A 47 -4.19 1.97 -0.80
C THR A 47 -4.10 3.44 -1.19
N TYR A 48 -3.56 3.75 -2.37
CA TYR A 48 -3.49 5.13 -2.84
C TYR A 48 -4.86 5.76 -3.06
N ARG A 49 -5.81 5.03 -3.68
CA ARG A 49 -7.18 5.53 -3.89
C ARG A 49 -7.90 5.75 -2.57
N TYR A 50 -7.80 4.80 -1.66
CA TYR A 50 -8.47 4.88 -0.35
C TYR A 50 -7.94 6.04 0.49
N VAL A 51 -6.61 6.13 0.66
CA VAL A 51 -5.99 7.21 1.45
C VAL A 51 -6.26 8.57 0.83
N THR A 52 -6.21 8.69 -0.51
CA THR A 52 -6.55 9.95 -1.19
C THR A 52 -7.99 10.36 -0.91
N SER A 53 -8.95 9.44 -1.03
CA SER A 53 -10.36 9.72 -0.76
C SER A 53 -10.59 10.18 0.69
N VAL A 54 -9.97 9.50 1.67
CA VAL A 54 -10.08 9.88 3.08
C VAL A 54 -9.48 11.27 3.32
N LEU A 55 -8.32 11.58 2.73
CA LEU A 55 -7.69 12.90 2.88
C LEU A 55 -8.44 14.01 2.15
N GLU A 56 -9.17 13.70 1.08
CA GLU A 56 -10.08 14.64 0.42
C GLU A 56 -11.25 15.02 1.32
N ASP A 57 -11.88 14.03 1.97
CA ASP A 57 -12.95 14.27 2.94
C ASP A 57 -12.44 15.05 4.17
N ALA A 58 -11.29 14.66 4.71
CA ALA A 58 -10.65 15.37 5.81
C ALA A 58 -10.35 16.85 5.46
N ARG A 59 -9.92 17.11 4.22
CA ARG A 59 -9.73 18.49 3.73
C ARG A 59 -11.04 19.26 3.70
N VAL A 60 -12.16 18.63 3.34
CA VAL A 60 -13.48 19.27 3.37
C VAL A 60 -13.87 19.65 4.80
N PHE A 61 -13.67 18.76 5.78
CA PHE A 61 -13.96 19.04 7.20
C PHE A 61 -13.08 20.15 7.78
N ALA A 62 -11.77 20.12 7.48
CA ALA A 62 -10.83 21.16 7.88
C ALA A 62 -11.24 22.54 7.33
N ASN A 63 -11.59 22.59 6.03
CA ASN A 63 -12.05 23.80 5.36
C ASN A 63 -13.37 24.32 5.94
N HIS A 64 -14.32 23.43 6.25
CA HIS A 64 -15.58 23.79 6.90
C HIS A 64 -15.35 24.45 8.27
N SER A 65 -14.33 23.97 9.00
CA SER A 65 -13.88 24.50 10.28
C SER A 65 -12.93 25.71 10.14
N LYS A 66 -12.73 26.24 8.92
CA LYS A 66 -11.81 27.36 8.60
C LYS A 66 -10.35 27.10 8.98
N LYS A 67 -9.94 25.83 9.09
CA LYS A 67 -8.55 25.41 9.29
C LYS A 67 -7.81 25.50 7.95
N LYS A 68 -6.50 25.83 7.99
CA LYS A 68 -5.64 25.85 6.78
C LYS A 68 -4.93 24.52 6.50
N THR A 69 -4.93 23.63 7.48
CA THR A 69 -4.24 22.33 7.47
C THR A 69 -5.15 21.30 8.12
N ILE A 70 -5.08 20.05 7.65
CA ILE A 70 -5.75 18.90 8.25
C ILE A 70 -5.10 18.60 9.60
N ASP A 71 -5.91 18.33 10.63
CA ASP A 71 -5.45 17.80 11.91
C ASP A 71 -6.13 16.45 12.24
N LEU A 72 -5.90 15.93 13.45
CA LEU A 72 -6.39 14.62 13.88
C LEU A 72 -7.92 14.56 14.01
N ASP A 73 -8.60 15.69 14.21
CA ASP A 73 -10.06 15.70 14.36
C ASP A 73 -10.76 15.64 12.99
N ASP A 74 -10.02 15.87 11.90
CA ASP A 74 -10.54 15.89 10.53
C ASP A 74 -10.46 14.51 9.84
N VAL A 75 -9.68 13.55 10.37
CA VAL A 75 -9.43 12.20 9.80
C VAL A 75 -10.23 11.13 10.53
#